data_AF-H7FVI3-F1
#
_entry.id   AF-H7FVI3-F1
#
_cell.length_a   1.000
_cell.length_b   1.000
_cell.length_c   1.000
_cell.angle_alpha   90.00
_cell.angle_beta   90.00
_cell.angle_gamma   90.00
#
_symmetry.space_group_name_H-M   'P 1'
#
loop_
_entity.id
_entity.type
_entity.pdbx_description
1 polymer ?
#
loop_
_entity_poly.entity_id
_entity_poly.type
_entity_poly.pdbx_seq_one_letter_code
_entity_poly.pdbx_strand_id
1 'polypeptide(L)'
;MSGYELPAISKQQNVMCNSKKPKMKKIILFIIIFISFQSFSQTIKEQLKQIITIDDAKKLATENPNLEAELLNIHPEIETDDFATKLADVKTGEIFSDLDFTYKILFETNINAFRVSYIFLDASKISLAEIEKLRTEILEEYKNGISFSNLANKYTMDNSKDGDLGWFAEGMMVPDFETEVKNHKQNDIFKVDIANEKWYYIVLKTFNDKPIREFTVLKIKSNT
;
A
#
# COMPACT_ATOMS: atom_id res chain seq x y z
N MET A 1 -32.65 -22.29 -69.35
CA MET A 1 -33.21 -23.62 -69.69
C MET A 1 -33.72 -24.22 -68.39
N SER A 2 -35.00 -24.56 -68.40
CA SER A 2 -35.73 -25.52 -67.54
C SER A 2 -35.40 -25.52 -66.03
N GLY A 3 -36.25 -25.11 -65.10
CA GLY A 3 -37.71 -25.17 -65.08
C GLY A 3 -38.17 -26.23 -64.07
N TYR A 4 -39.08 -25.82 -63.17
CA TYR A 4 -40.11 -26.62 -62.45
C TYR A 4 -39.56 -27.67 -61.45
N GLU A 5 -40.17 -28.04 -60.32
CA GLU A 5 -41.51 -27.91 -59.73
C GLU A 5 -41.41 -28.39 -58.25
N LEU A 6 -42.20 -27.83 -57.33
CA LEU A 6 -42.63 -28.46 -56.06
C LEU A 6 -43.83 -29.38 -56.39
N PRO A 7 -44.17 -30.49 -55.66
CA PRO A 7 -44.76 -30.35 -54.31
C PRO A 7 -44.79 -31.59 -53.35
N ALA A 8 -45.26 -31.30 -52.13
CA ALA A 8 -46.18 -32.05 -51.24
C ALA A 8 -45.91 -33.48 -50.70
N ILE A 9 -45.63 -33.53 -49.39
CA ILE A 9 -46.46 -34.08 -48.27
C ILE A 9 -47.19 -35.44 -48.41
N SER A 10 -46.89 -36.30 -47.42
CA SER A 10 -47.72 -37.35 -46.74
C SER A 10 -47.84 -38.76 -47.33
N LYS A 11 -47.50 -39.78 -46.54
CA LYS A 11 -48.47 -40.56 -45.72
C LYS A 11 -47.77 -41.60 -44.84
N GLN A 12 -48.48 -41.94 -43.75
CA GLN A 12 -48.14 -42.83 -42.64
C GLN A 12 -48.20 -44.33 -43.01
N GLN A 13 -47.44 -45.17 -42.27
CA GLN A 13 -47.87 -46.41 -41.58
C GLN A 13 -46.62 -47.06 -40.89
N ASN A 14 -46.49 -47.15 -39.56
CA ASN A 14 -47.00 -48.20 -38.63
C ASN A 14 -46.68 -49.64 -39.14
N VAL A 15 -46.01 -50.60 -38.47
CA VAL A 15 -45.71 -51.00 -37.07
C VAL A 15 -44.53 -52.03 -37.15
N MET A 16 -43.49 -52.05 -36.29
CA MET A 16 -43.37 -53.04 -35.19
C MET A 16 -42.16 -52.79 -34.26
N CYS A 17 -42.47 -52.91 -32.97
CA CYS A 17 -41.72 -52.99 -31.72
C CYS A 17 -40.28 -53.57 -31.76
N ASN A 18 -39.33 -52.93 -31.06
CA ASN A 18 -38.55 -53.63 -30.04
C ASN A 18 -37.91 -52.71 -28.99
N SER A 19 -37.83 -53.23 -27.78
CA SER A 19 -37.46 -52.56 -26.52
C SER A 19 -36.08 -51.90 -26.46
N LYS A 20 -35.96 -50.77 -25.74
CA LYS A 20 -34.85 -50.41 -24.80
C LYS A 20 -35.02 -48.98 -24.24
N LYS A 21 -35.24 -48.84 -22.93
CA LYS A 21 -34.87 -47.63 -22.16
C LYS A 21 -33.35 -47.66 -21.97
N PRO A 22 -32.60 -46.53 -22.02
CA PRO A 22 -32.24 -45.91 -20.73
C PRO A 22 -31.84 -44.40 -20.71
N LYS A 23 -32.04 -43.82 -19.52
CA LYS A 23 -31.15 -42.87 -18.77
C LYS A 23 -31.05 -41.40 -19.22
N MET A 24 -31.97 -40.59 -18.69
CA MET A 24 -31.66 -39.23 -18.22
C MET A 24 -30.66 -39.32 -17.04
N LYS A 25 -29.38 -39.03 -17.27
CA LYS A 25 -28.41 -38.71 -16.21
C LYS A 25 -27.35 -37.77 -16.77
N LYS A 26 -27.02 -36.72 -16.01
CA LYS A 26 -25.87 -35.79 -16.12
C LYS A 26 -26.09 -34.41 -16.78
N ILE A 27 -27.09 -33.63 -16.35
CA ILE A 27 -27.09 -32.17 -16.58
C ILE A 27 -27.27 -31.33 -15.28
N ILE A 28 -27.49 -31.95 -14.11
CA ILE A 28 -27.77 -31.20 -12.86
C ILE A 28 -26.52 -30.92 -11.99
N LEU A 29 -25.31 -31.38 -12.37
CA LEU A 29 -24.13 -31.28 -11.48
C LEU A 29 -23.26 -30.00 -11.66
N PHE A 30 -23.53 -29.14 -12.64
CA PHE A 30 -22.69 -27.96 -12.90
C PHE A 30 -23.19 -26.65 -12.26
N ILE A 31 -24.42 -26.62 -11.71
CA ILE A 31 -24.98 -25.41 -11.06
C ILE A 31 -24.65 -25.34 -9.56
N ILE A 32 -24.33 -26.46 -8.91
CA ILE A 32 -24.07 -26.51 -7.46
C ILE A 32 -22.68 -25.95 -7.10
N ILE A 33 -21.70 -26.04 -8.01
CA ILE A 33 -20.32 -25.56 -7.74
C ILE A 33 -20.23 -24.03 -7.79
N PHE A 34 -21.11 -23.34 -8.51
CA PHE A 34 -21.10 -21.87 -8.56
C PHE A 34 -21.78 -21.21 -7.33
N ILE A 35 -22.66 -21.93 -6.63
CA ILE A 35 -23.40 -21.41 -5.47
C ILE A 35 -22.55 -21.42 -4.20
N SER A 36 -21.63 -22.39 -4.03
CA SER A 36 -20.77 -22.47 -2.85
C SER A 36 -19.68 -21.38 -2.80
N PHE A 37 -19.24 -20.85 -3.94
CA PHE A 37 -18.23 -19.77 -3.97
C PHE A 37 -18.78 -18.40 -3.55
N GLN A 38 -20.04 -18.11 -3.89
CA GLN A 38 -20.70 -16.87 -3.46
C GLN A 38 -20.91 -16.80 -1.94
N SER A 39 -21.10 -17.95 -1.28
CA SER A 39 -21.27 -18.02 0.18
C SER A 39 -19.99 -17.65 0.95
N PHE A 40 -18.81 -17.96 0.42
CA PHE A 40 -17.54 -17.68 1.09
C PHE A 40 -17.19 -16.19 1.09
N SER A 41 -17.35 -15.51 -0.05
CA SER A 41 -17.13 -14.06 -0.17
C SER A 41 -18.10 -13.25 0.72
N GLN A 42 -19.37 -13.67 0.82
CA GLN A 42 -20.32 -13.09 1.77
C GLN A 42 -19.87 -13.29 3.23
N THR A 43 -19.32 -14.46 3.57
CA THR A 43 -18.88 -14.76 4.94
C THR A 43 -17.72 -13.85 5.39
N ILE A 44 -16.72 -13.62 4.52
CA ILE A 44 -15.60 -12.72 4.85
C ILE A 44 -16.07 -11.28 5.03
N LYS A 45 -16.96 -10.77 4.18
CA LYS A 45 -17.49 -9.40 4.34
C LYS A 45 -18.26 -9.23 5.65
N GLU A 46 -19.03 -10.24 6.08
CA GLU A 46 -19.70 -10.21 7.39
C GLU A 46 -18.72 -10.31 8.56
N GLN A 47 -17.68 -11.14 8.47
CA GLN A 47 -16.60 -11.20 9.46
C GLN A 47 -15.87 -9.86 9.57
N LEU A 48 -15.57 -9.23 8.42
CA LEU A 48 -14.94 -7.92 8.36
C LEU A 48 -15.77 -6.86 9.08
N LYS A 49 -17.10 -6.86 8.97
CA LYS A 49 -17.94 -5.89 9.71
C LYS A 49 -17.70 -5.91 11.22
N GLN A 50 -17.36 -7.07 11.79
CA GLN A 50 -17.15 -7.26 13.22
C GLN A 50 -15.76 -6.78 13.70
N ILE A 51 -14.80 -6.58 12.78
CA ILE A 51 -13.44 -6.16 13.11
C ILE A 51 -13.39 -4.66 13.34
N ILE A 52 -13.25 -4.21 14.58
CA ILE A 52 -13.21 -2.78 14.90
C ILE A 52 -11.78 -2.36 15.25
N THR A 53 -11.00 -3.27 15.83
CA THR A 53 -9.67 -2.98 16.37
C THR A 53 -8.52 -3.64 15.60
N ILE A 54 -7.31 -3.13 15.83
CA ILE A 54 -6.07 -3.78 15.36
C ILE A 54 -5.96 -5.20 15.93
N ASP A 55 -6.38 -5.42 17.17
CA ASP A 55 -6.33 -6.74 17.80
C ASP A 55 -7.34 -7.71 17.19
N ASP A 56 -8.53 -7.22 16.81
CA ASP A 56 -9.49 -8.03 16.03
C ASP A 56 -8.90 -8.44 14.68
N ALA A 57 -8.19 -7.53 14.00
CA ALA A 57 -7.54 -7.81 12.73
C ALA A 57 -6.41 -8.84 12.87
N LYS A 58 -5.57 -8.70 13.90
CA LYS A 58 -4.51 -9.68 14.22
C LYS A 58 -5.08 -11.05 14.58
N LYS A 59 -6.18 -11.06 15.35
CA LYS A 59 -6.89 -12.28 15.72
C LYS A 59 -7.44 -12.99 14.49
N LEU A 60 -8.08 -12.26 13.56
CA LEU A 60 -8.55 -12.82 12.30
C LEU A 60 -7.43 -13.52 11.52
N ALA A 61 -6.29 -12.84 11.37
CA ALA A 61 -5.13 -13.38 10.65
C ALA A 61 -4.58 -14.65 11.33
N THR A 62 -4.58 -14.69 12.66
CA THR A 62 -4.12 -15.86 13.44
C THR A 62 -5.10 -17.03 13.34
N GLU A 63 -6.41 -16.77 13.38
CA GLU A 63 -7.46 -17.79 13.32
C GLU A 63 -7.66 -18.35 11.90
N ASN A 64 -7.21 -17.62 10.87
CA ASN A 64 -7.34 -17.99 9.47
C ASN A 64 -5.98 -17.95 8.77
N PRO A 65 -5.08 -18.93 9.01
CA PRO A 65 -3.70 -18.89 8.48
C PRO A 65 -3.61 -18.94 6.96
N ASN A 66 -4.67 -19.35 6.26
CA ASN A 66 -4.76 -19.32 4.79
C ASN A 66 -5.28 -17.97 4.25
N LEU A 67 -5.64 -17.03 5.12
CA LEU A 67 -6.10 -15.71 4.77
C LEU A 67 -4.89 -14.77 4.72
N GLU A 68 -4.55 -14.30 3.52
CA GLU A 68 -3.49 -13.30 3.34
C GLU A 68 -4.03 -11.93 3.79
N ALA A 69 -3.89 -11.63 5.09
CA ALA A 69 -4.32 -10.40 5.73
C ALA A 69 -3.12 -9.53 6.16
N GLU A 70 -3.18 -8.25 5.84
CA GLU A 70 -2.13 -7.26 6.09
C GLU A 70 -2.73 -5.96 6.62
N LEU A 71 -2.07 -5.34 7.60
CA LEU A 71 -2.38 -4.00 8.07
C LEU A 71 -1.47 -3.00 7.36
N LEU A 72 -2.08 -1.97 6.78
CA LEU A 72 -1.41 -0.90 6.06
C LEU A 72 -1.73 0.44 6.70
N ASN A 73 -0.74 1.33 6.74
CA ASN A 73 -0.94 2.73 7.05
C ASN A 73 -0.76 3.52 5.76
N ILE A 74 -1.73 4.35 5.42
CA ILE A 74 -1.80 5.02 4.12
C ILE A 74 -2.10 6.49 4.33
N HIS A 75 -1.35 7.32 3.60
CA HIS A 75 -1.36 8.78 3.74
C HIS A 75 -1.71 9.46 2.41
N PRO A 76 -3.00 9.65 2.09
CA PRO A 76 -3.44 10.17 0.80
C PRO A 76 -2.86 11.54 0.41
N GLU A 77 -2.46 12.34 1.40
CA GLU A 77 -1.92 13.69 1.17
C GLU A 77 -0.44 13.72 0.75
N ILE A 78 0.29 12.60 0.86
CA ILE A 78 1.73 12.51 0.53
C ILE A 78 2.06 11.31 -0.37
N GLU A 79 1.19 10.31 -0.45
CA GLU A 79 1.30 9.17 -1.36
C GLU A 79 0.58 9.47 -2.69
N THR A 80 1.20 9.13 -3.82
CA THR A 80 0.70 9.48 -5.16
C THR A 80 0.13 8.29 -5.93
N ASP A 81 0.08 7.11 -5.32
CA ASP A 81 -0.45 5.93 -6.00
C ASP A 81 -1.98 5.97 -6.12
N ASP A 82 -2.49 5.28 -7.15
CA ASP A 82 -3.92 5.24 -7.45
C ASP A 82 -4.76 4.75 -6.27
N PHE A 83 -4.20 3.91 -5.38
CA PHE A 83 -4.93 3.39 -4.23
C PHE A 83 -5.11 4.47 -3.16
N ALA A 84 -4.06 5.21 -2.83
CA ALA A 84 -4.13 6.34 -1.90
C ALA A 84 -5.16 7.39 -2.36
N THR A 85 -5.28 7.65 -3.66
CA THR A 85 -6.30 8.59 -4.18
C THR A 85 -7.73 8.10 -3.98
N LYS A 86 -7.99 6.79 -4.07
CA LYS A 86 -9.32 6.20 -3.81
C LYS A 86 -9.74 6.39 -2.37
N LEU A 87 -8.80 6.45 -1.43
CA LEU A 87 -9.06 6.63 0.00
C LEU A 87 -9.41 8.07 0.39
N ALA A 88 -9.24 9.05 -0.50
CA ALA A 88 -9.48 10.46 -0.17
C ALA A 88 -10.90 10.72 0.37
N ASP A 89 -11.90 9.98 -0.13
CA ASP A 89 -13.32 10.13 0.18
C ASP A 89 -13.91 9.01 1.06
N VAL A 90 -13.09 8.03 1.47
CA VAL A 90 -13.54 6.83 2.18
C VAL A 90 -13.66 7.10 3.68
N LYS A 91 -14.67 6.49 4.32
CA LYS A 91 -14.91 6.69 5.77
C LYS A 91 -14.46 5.49 6.60
N THR A 92 -14.17 5.74 7.88
CA THR A 92 -13.95 4.67 8.86
C THR A 92 -15.10 3.66 8.86
N GLY A 93 -14.75 2.38 8.89
CA GLY A 93 -15.67 1.25 8.86
C GLY A 93 -16.12 0.82 7.46
N GLU A 94 -15.81 1.60 6.43
CA GLU A 94 -16.13 1.27 5.04
C GLU A 94 -15.33 0.05 4.57
N ILE A 95 -15.99 -0.78 3.74
CA ILE A 95 -15.41 -1.97 3.14
C ILE A 95 -15.57 -1.85 1.63
N PHE A 96 -14.46 -1.94 0.90
CA PHE A 96 -14.46 -1.92 -0.55
C PHE A 96 -13.51 -3.00 -1.10
N SER A 97 -13.67 -3.32 -2.38
CA SER A 97 -12.83 -4.29 -3.07
C SER A 97 -12.13 -3.61 -4.24
N ASP A 98 -10.86 -3.91 -4.44
CA ASP A 98 -10.06 -3.44 -5.56
C ASP A 98 -9.15 -4.57 -6.04
N LEU A 99 -9.24 -4.90 -7.33
CA LEU A 99 -8.61 -6.09 -7.91
C LEU A 99 -8.93 -7.35 -7.09
N ASP A 100 -7.89 -8.09 -6.70
CA ASP A 100 -7.97 -9.34 -5.94
C ASP A 100 -7.97 -9.10 -4.42
N PHE A 101 -8.27 -7.89 -3.95
CA PHE A 101 -8.22 -7.55 -2.54
C PHE A 101 -9.52 -6.92 -2.04
N THR A 102 -9.83 -7.17 -0.77
CA THR A 102 -10.88 -6.51 -0.01
C THR A 102 -10.22 -5.73 1.12
N TYR A 103 -10.65 -4.49 1.29
CA TYR A 103 -10.10 -3.54 2.23
C TYR A 103 -11.17 -3.14 3.24
N LYS A 104 -10.77 -3.01 4.51
CA LYS A 104 -11.60 -2.38 5.54
C LYS A 104 -10.83 -1.21 6.16
N ILE A 105 -11.45 -0.04 6.22
CA ILE A 105 -10.92 1.10 6.96
C ILE A 105 -11.19 0.90 8.44
N LEU A 106 -10.14 0.75 9.24
CA LEU A 106 -10.27 0.55 10.68
C LEU A 106 -10.26 1.89 11.42
N PHE A 107 -9.32 2.76 11.07
CA PHE A 107 -9.10 4.04 11.73
C PHE A 107 -8.71 5.12 10.74
N GLU A 108 -9.09 6.35 11.09
CA GLU A 108 -8.59 7.58 10.48
C GLU A 108 -8.06 8.45 11.62
N THR A 109 -6.77 8.76 11.58
CA THR A 109 -6.08 9.63 12.53
C THR A 109 -5.50 10.84 11.81
N ASN A 110 -5.25 11.91 12.56
CA ASN A 110 -4.49 13.05 12.04
C ASN A 110 -3.11 13.00 12.66
N ILE A 111 -2.08 12.96 11.81
CA ILE A 111 -0.68 12.98 12.20
C ILE A 111 0.05 14.10 11.45
N ASN A 112 1.32 14.33 11.79
CA ASN A 112 2.14 15.27 11.04
C ASN A 112 2.94 14.56 9.94
N ALA A 113 3.14 15.28 8.84
CA ALA A 113 4.14 14.98 7.84
C ALA A 113 5.25 16.03 7.86
N PHE A 114 6.45 15.59 7.56
CA PHE A 114 7.66 16.39 7.52
C PHE A 114 8.29 16.29 6.13
N ARG A 115 9.04 17.32 5.72
CA ARG A 115 9.91 17.26 4.56
C ARG A 115 11.22 17.95 4.87
N VAL A 116 12.30 17.22 4.60
CA VAL A 116 13.67 17.63 4.90
C VAL A 116 14.57 17.31 3.72
N SER A 117 15.67 18.04 3.64
CA SER A 117 16.83 17.59 2.89
C SER A 117 17.91 17.12 3.86
N TYR A 118 18.70 16.13 3.47
CA TYR A 118 19.78 15.60 4.30
C TYR A 118 21.08 15.38 3.51
N ILE A 119 22.18 15.31 4.26
CA ILE A 119 23.50 14.85 3.81
C ILE A 119 23.93 13.77 4.79
N PHE A 120 24.12 12.55 4.30
CA PHE A 120 24.48 11.40 5.12
C PHE A 120 25.99 11.16 5.15
N LEU A 121 26.53 10.92 6.33
CA LEU A 121 27.94 10.61 6.60
C LEU A 121 28.02 9.31 7.41
N ASP A 122 28.86 8.38 6.95
CA ASP A 122 28.88 7.00 7.43
C ASP A 122 30.15 6.71 8.26
N ALA A 123 30.00 6.55 9.57
CA ALA A 123 31.13 6.27 10.47
C ALA A 123 31.61 4.80 10.41
N SER A 124 31.03 3.97 9.53
CA SER A 124 31.63 2.70 9.14
C SER A 124 32.73 2.86 8.09
N LYS A 125 32.74 3.99 7.36
CA LYS A 125 33.69 4.28 6.27
C LYS A 125 34.77 5.28 6.67
N ILE A 126 34.43 6.26 7.51
CA ILE A 126 35.35 7.32 7.96
C ILE A 126 35.29 7.51 9.47
N SER A 127 36.28 8.20 10.04
CA SER A 127 36.35 8.44 11.48
C SER A 127 35.37 9.53 11.95
N LEU A 128 34.97 9.53 13.22
CA LEU A 128 34.14 10.61 13.79
C LEU A 128 34.80 11.99 13.69
N ALA A 129 36.13 12.06 13.82
CA ALA A 129 36.86 13.31 13.65
C ALA A 129 36.75 13.85 12.21
N GLU A 130 36.74 12.94 11.23
CA GLU A 130 36.55 13.29 9.83
C GLU A 130 35.11 13.70 9.53
N ILE A 131 34.12 13.02 10.11
CA ILE A 131 32.71 13.41 10.04
C ILE A 131 32.49 14.82 10.57
N GLU A 132 33.03 15.16 11.74
CA GLU A 132 32.87 16.50 12.32
C GLU A 132 33.59 17.57 11.50
N LYS A 133 34.72 17.24 10.87
CA LYS A 133 35.38 18.13 9.91
C LYS A 133 34.48 18.38 8.69
N LEU A 134 33.93 17.33 8.08
CA LEU A 134 33.03 17.45 6.92
C LEU A 134 31.77 18.24 7.26
N ARG A 135 31.16 17.99 8.43
CA ARG A 135 29.99 18.75 8.90
C ARG A 135 30.29 20.23 9.06
N THR A 136 31.46 20.57 9.58
CA THR A 136 31.91 21.97 9.71
C THR A 136 32.03 22.61 8.33
N GLU A 137 32.70 21.93 7.40
CA GLU A 137 32.87 22.39 6.01
C GLU A 137 31.53 22.59 5.29
N ILE A 138 30.61 21.62 5.39
CA ILE A 138 29.25 21.70 4.83
C ILE A 138 28.52 22.94 5.35
N LEU A 139 28.54 23.18 6.66
CA LEU A 139 27.86 24.32 7.28
C LEU A 139 28.48 25.66 6.87
N GLU A 140 29.80 25.72 6.70
CA GLU A 140 30.50 26.90 6.20
C GLU A 140 30.17 27.18 4.73
N GLU A 141 30.21 26.16 3.87
CA GLU A 141 29.83 26.27 2.46
C GLU A 141 28.36 26.71 2.29
N TYR A 142 27.46 26.16 3.11
CA TYR A 142 26.06 26.56 3.13
C TYR A 142 25.89 28.05 3.53
N LYS A 143 26.59 28.49 4.58
CA LYS A 143 26.59 29.90 5.02
C LYS A 143 27.13 30.84 3.95
N ASN A 144 28.04 30.37 3.10
CA ASN A 144 28.58 31.11 1.96
C ASN A 144 27.65 31.13 0.74
N GLY A 145 26.43 30.56 0.85
CA GLY A 145 25.38 30.64 -0.16
C GLY A 145 25.34 29.47 -1.15
N ILE A 146 26.12 28.41 -0.92
CA ILE A 146 25.99 27.18 -1.73
C ILE A 146 24.67 26.50 -1.36
N SER A 147 23.89 26.10 -2.36
CA SER A 147 22.61 25.44 -2.14
C SER A 147 22.79 24.10 -1.44
N PHE A 148 21.82 23.73 -0.60
CA PHE A 148 21.86 22.46 0.13
C PHE A 148 21.90 21.25 -0.81
N SER A 149 21.18 21.28 -1.94
CA SER A 149 21.21 20.20 -2.94
C SER A 149 22.59 20.03 -3.58
N ASN A 150 23.33 21.12 -3.85
CA ASN A 150 24.70 21.02 -4.35
C ASN A 150 25.63 20.41 -3.29
N LEU A 151 25.45 20.77 -2.02
CA LEU A 151 26.19 20.16 -0.91
C LEU A 151 25.86 18.68 -0.75
N ALA A 152 24.59 18.31 -0.82
CA ALA A 152 24.15 16.92 -0.76
C ALA A 152 24.79 16.09 -1.89
N ASN A 153 24.72 16.58 -3.13
CA ASN A 153 25.35 15.94 -4.29
C ASN A 153 26.87 15.78 -4.16
N LYS A 154 27.53 16.67 -3.39
CA LYS A 154 28.97 16.66 -3.18
C LYS A 154 29.41 15.74 -2.03
N TYR A 155 28.66 15.74 -0.92
CA TYR A 155 29.14 15.18 0.35
C TYR A 155 28.39 13.95 0.85
N THR A 156 27.17 13.67 0.37
CA THR A 156 26.41 12.52 0.88
C THR A 156 27.11 11.20 0.54
N MET A 157 27.12 10.27 1.49
CA MET A 157 27.77 8.95 1.37
C MET A 157 26.82 7.82 0.98
N ASP A 158 25.56 8.17 0.70
CA ASP A 158 24.55 7.30 0.10
C ASP A 158 24.27 7.69 -1.36
N ASN A 159 23.27 7.05 -1.98
CA ASN A 159 22.89 7.31 -3.36
C ASN A 159 21.79 8.39 -3.49
N SER A 160 21.53 9.16 -2.42
CA SER A 160 20.51 10.21 -2.47
C SER A 160 20.99 11.35 -3.36
N LYS A 161 20.15 11.74 -4.32
CA LYS A 161 20.42 12.89 -5.19
C LYS A 161 19.73 14.11 -4.61
N ASP A 162 20.41 15.25 -4.63
CA ASP A 162 19.91 16.55 -4.17
C ASP A 162 19.51 16.61 -2.67
N GLY A 163 19.63 15.49 -1.96
CA GLY A 163 19.36 15.37 -0.53
C GLY A 163 17.88 15.45 -0.13
N ASP A 164 16.94 15.73 -1.04
CA ASP A 164 15.52 15.84 -0.70
C ASP A 164 14.90 14.46 -0.41
N LEU A 165 14.45 14.28 0.82
CA LEU A 165 13.82 13.03 1.28
C LEU A 165 12.36 12.93 0.84
N GLY A 166 11.77 14.02 0.35
CA GLY A 166 10.33 14.10 0.12
C GLY A 166 9.53 14.21 1.41
N TRP A 167 8.20 14.15 1.27
CA TRP A 167 7.32 14.14 2.43
C TRP A 167 7.31 12.76 3.08
N PHE A 168 7.40 12.73 4.41
CA PHE A 168 7.29 11.52 5.20
C PHE A 168 6.40 11.76 6.41
N ALA A 169 5.52 10.81 6.71
CA ALA A 169 4.68 10.78 7.88
C ALA A 169 5.47 10.51 9.16
N GLU A 170 4.94 11.02 10.27
CA GLU A 170 5.33 10.66 11.62
C GLU A 170 5.31 9.14 11.83
N GLY A 171 6.33 8.60 12.48
CA GLY A 171 6.53 7.17 12.72
C GLY A 171 7.26 6.43 11.59
N MET A 172 7.54 7.06 10.43
CA MET A 172 8.24 6.39 9.33
C MET A 172 9.77 6.45 9.44
N MET A 173 10.31 7.37 10.25
CA MET A 173 11.75 7.50 10.47
C MET A 173 12.17 6.90 11.80
N VAL A 174 13.44 6.54 11.90
CA VAL A 174 14.04 6.11 13.17
C VAL A 174 13.84 7.19 14.26
N PRO A 175 13.54 6.80 15.52
CA PRO A 175 13.06 7.75 16.53
C PRO A 175 13.98 8.94 16.79
N ASP A 176 15.30 8.72 16.80
CA ASP A 176 16.28 9.78 17.05
C ASP A 176 16.26 10.84 15.93
N PHE A 177 16.13 10.40 14.68
CA PHE A 177 16.04 11.31 13.54
C PHE A 177 14.76 12.13 13.56
N GLU A 178 13.63 11.46 13.78
CA GLU A 178 12.33 12.13 13.82
C GLU A 178 12.24 13.14 14.96
N THR A 179 12.78 12.79 16.12
CA THR A 179 12.80 13.69 17.29
C THR A 179 13.53 14.99 16.96
N GLU A 180 14.70 14.91 16.31
CA GLU A 180 15.42 16.10 15.87
C GLU A 180 14.63 16.90 14.83
N VAL A 181 14.00 16.23 13.85
CA VAL A 181 13.16 16.93 12.86
C VAL A 181 11.99 17.66 13.51
N LYS A 182 11.33 17.08 14.52
CA LYS A 182 10.23 17.70 15.26
C LYS A 182 10.67 18.92 16.09
N ASN A 183 11.90 18.91 16.61
CA ASN A 183 12.43 20.00 17.45
C ASN A 183 12.84 21.24 16.64
N HIS A 184 12.97 21.12 15.32
CA HIS A 184 13.41 22.19 14.44
C HIS A 184 12.27 22.79 13.62
N LYS A 185 12.44 24.04 13.18
CA LYS A 185 11.49 24.79 12.36
C LYS A 185 11.92 24.79 10.89
N GLN A 186 11.01 25.21 10.02
CA GLN A 186 11.33 25.43 8.62
C GLN A 186 12.55 26.36 8.46
N ASN A 187 13.44 25.97 7.56
CA ASN A 187 14.74 26.57 7.22
C ASN A 187 15.85 26.37 8.25
N ASP A 188 15.61 25.65 9.34
CA ASP A 188 16.67 25.29 10.27
C ASP A 188 17.60 24.25 9.64
N ILE A 189 18.91 24.41 9.87
CA ILE A 189 19.95 23.44 9.53
C ILE A 189 20.59 22.92 10.82
N PHE A 190 20.60 21.61 10.99
CA PHE A 190 21.00 20.95 12.24
C PHE A 190 21.71 19.62 12.00
N LYS A 191 22.37 19.12 13.05
CA LYS A 191 23.04 17.81 13.06
C LYS A 191 22.10 16.78 13.65
N VAL A 192 22.13 15.58 13.10
CA VAL A 192 21.44 14.41 13.69
C VAL A 192 22.43 13.27 13.81
N ASP A 193 22.49 12.66 14.99
CA ASP A 193 23.41 11.58 15.32
C ASP A 193 22.62 10.33 15.69
N ILE A 194 22.89 9.23 14.98
CA ILE A 194 22.35 7.90 15.29
C ILE A 194 23.54 7.00 15.56
N ALA A 195 24.16 7.23 16.71
CA ALA A 195 25.48 6.68 17.03
C ALA A 195 25.53 5.14 16.99
N ASN A 196 24.45 4.47 17.39
CA ASN A 196 24.34 3.01 17.38
C ASN A 196 24.47 2.43 15.96
N GLU A 197 23.89 3.12 14.98
CA GLU A 197 23.93 2.73 13.57
C GLU A 197 25.14 3.31 12.83
N LYS A 198 25.96 4.12 13.51
CA LYS A 198 27.09 4.86 12.92
C LYS A 198 26.65 5.85 11.84
N TRP A 199 25.42 6.35 11.94
CA TRP A 199 24.85 7.29 10.97
C TRP A 199 24.87 8.72 11.49
N TYR A 200 25.34 9.63 10.65
CA TYR A 200 25.51 11.04 10.99
C TYR A 200 24.99 11.89 9.86
N TYR A 201 24.13 12.86 10.18
CA TYR A 201 23.48 13.71 9.18
C TYR A 201 23.76 15.19 9.41
N ILE A 202 23.76 15.96 8.32
CA ILE A 202 23.31 17.36 8.33
C ILE A 202 21.93 17.38 7.71
N VAL A 203 20.97 18.01 8.36
CA VAL A 203 19.57 18.07 7.93
C VAL A 203 19.14 19.53 7.78
N LEU A 204 18.45 19.84 6.68
CA LEU A 204 17.75 21.09 6.45
C LEU A 204 16.25 20.81 6.47
N LYS A 205 15.51 21.45 7.36
CA LYS A 205 14.05 21.34 7.37
C LYS A 205 13.47 22.25 6.30
N THR A 206 12.98 21.70 5.20
CA THR A 206 12.65 22.48 3.99
C THR A 206 11.23 23.06 4.03
N PHE A 207 10.32 22.43 4.78
CA PHE A 207 8.93 22.87 4.92
C PHE A 207 8.48 22.91 6.38
N ASN A 208 7.42 23.67 6.65
CA ASN A 208 6.66 23.53 7.89
C ASN A 208 5.97 22.17 7.94
N ASP A 209 5.76 21.69 9.15
CA ASP A 209 5.00 20.48 9.41
C ASP A 209 3.59 20.62 8.83
N LYS A 210 3.11 19.57 8.20
CA LYS A 210 1.81 19.54 7.53
C LYS A 210 0.94 18.47 8.22
N PRO A 211 -0.24 18.82 8.76
CA PRO A 211 -1.18 17.80 9.21
C PRO A 211 -1.68 17.01 8.01
N ILE A 212 -1.70 15.68 8.14
CA ILE A 212 -2.16 14.73 7.13
C ILE A 212 -3.06 13.68 7.78
N ARG A 213 -3.84 12.97 6.97
CA ARG A 213 -4.63 11.84 7.43
C ARG A 213 -3.80 10.57 7.31
N GLU A 214 -3.87 9.73 8.34
CA GLU A 214 -3.38 8.36 8.29
C GLU A 214 -4.59 7.43 8.38
N PHE A 215 -4.75 6.58 7.37
CA PHE A 215 -5.74 5.51 7.37
C PHE A 215 -5.05 4.21 7.74
N THR A 216 -5.50 3.58 8.84
CA THR A 216 -5.17 2.19 9.12
C THR A 216 -6.15 1.29 8.39
N VAL A 217 -5.64 0.54 7.42
CA VAL A 217 -6.42 -0.29 6.50
C VAL A 217 -6.09 -1.75 6.71
N LEU A 218 -7.11 -2.58 6.89
CA LEU A 218 -6.98 -4.03 6.82
C LEU A 218 -7.18 -4.45 5.36
N LYS A 219 -6.11 -4.94 4.72
CA LYS A 219 -6.11 -5.53 3.38
C LYS A 219 -6.21 -7.04 3.51
N ILE A 220 -7.08 -7.65 2.72
CA ILE A 220 -7.27 -9.10 2.68
C ILE A 220 -7.32 -9.54 1.22
N LYS A 221 -6.58 -10.58 0.85
CA LYS A 221 -6.72 -11.19 -0.47
C LYS A 221 -8.10 -11.86 -0.61
N SER A 222 -8.84 -11.44 -1.63
CA SER A 222 -10.05 -12.09 -2.07
C SER A 222 -9.66 -13.45 -2.64
N ASN A 223 -10.00 -14.53 -1.95
CA ASN A 223 -9.88 -15.87 -2.53
C ASN A 223 -10.93 -15.99 -3.64
N THR A 224 -10.49 -15.82 -4.89
CA THR A 224 -11.29 -16.10 -6.09
C THR A 224 -11.46 -17.60 -6.30
#